data_AF-A0A379WBI6-F1
#
_entry.id   AF-A0A379WBI6-F1
#
_cell.length_a   1.000
_cell.length_b   1.000
_cell.length_c   1.000
_cell.angle_alpha   90.00
_cell.angle_beta   90.00
_cell.angle_gamma   90.00
#
_symmetry.space_group_name_H-M   'P 1'
#
loop_
_entity.id
_entity.type
_entity.pdbx_description
1 polymer ?
#
loop_
_entity_poly.entity_id
_entity_poly.type
_entity_poly.pdbx_seq_one_letter_code
_entity_poly.pdbx_strand_id
1 'polypeptide(L)'
;MNDTLSNTQQSRETIECDVLIVGAGPAGLSAALKLKLQANDAGKELSIIVLDKGAEPGSHILSGAVMDPRALNELIPDWQERGAPIKQPVTQDKLLLLTNEKMY
;
A
#
# COMPACT_ATOMS: atom_id res chain seq x y z
N MET A 1 -36.60 30.64 -8.12
CA MET A 1 -36.26 29.67 -9.18
C MET A 1 -34.74 29.63 -9.24
N ASN A 2 -33.98 28.64 -8.81
CA ASN A 2 -34.22 27.30 -8.27
C ASN A 2 -33.11 27.06 -7.24
N ASP A 3 -33.41 26.45 -6.10
CA ASP A 3 -32.42 25.66 -5.35
C ASP A 3 -33.17 24.56 -4.58
N THR A 4 -33.93 23.79 -5.36
CA THR A 4 -34.39 22.47 -4.98
C THR A 4 -33.19 21.54 -5.13
N LEU A 5 -32.18 21.64 -4.26
CA LEU A 5 -31.35 20.48 -3.96
C LEU A 5 -32.24 19.55 -3.13
N SER A 6 -33.13 18.85 -3.84
CA SER A 6 -33.83 17.70 -3.31
C SER A 6 -32.75 16.84 -2.67
N ASN A 7 -32.86 16.67 -1.35
CA ASN A 7 -32.14 15.69 -0.57
C ASN A 7 -32.63 14.30 -1.04
N THR A 8 -32.29 13.94 -2.29
CA THR A 8 -32.49 12.60 -2.82
C THR A 8 -31.63 11.73 -1.94
N GLN A 9 -32.27 10.97 -1.06
CA GLN A 9 -31.64 9.86 -0.35
C GLN A 9 -31.11 8.91 -1.41
N GLN A 10 -29.89 9.18 -1.87
CA GLN A 10 -29.16 8.32 -2.77
C GLN A 10 -28.90 7.05 -1.97
N SER A 11 -29.49 5.94 -2.41
CA SER A 11 -29.32 4.64 -1.76
C SER A 11 -27.83 4.34 -1.69
N ARG A 12 -27.29 4.18 -0.47
CA ARG A 12 -25.89 3.81 -0.30
C ARG A 12 -25.73 2.34 -0.70
N GLU A 13 -24.85 2.08 -1.66
CA GLU A 13 -24.44 0.71 -1.95
C GLU A 13 -23.77 0.12 -0.72
N THR A 14 -24.12 -1.13 -0.43
CA THR A 14 -23.53 -1.91 0.66
C THR A 14 -22.90 -3.14 0.04
N ILE A 15 -21.63 -3.36 0.36
CA ILE A 15 -20.87 -4.53 -0.08
C ILE A 15 -20.41 -5.24 1.20
N GLU A 16 -20.78 -6.51 1.34
CA GLU A 16 -20.34 -7.34 2.45
C GLU A 16 -18.91 -7.84 2.20
N CYS A 17 -18.07 -7.79 3.22
CA CYS A 17 -16.75 -8.40 3.23
C CYS A 17 -16.37 -8.79 4.66
N ASP A 18 -15.46 -9.75 4.80
CA ASP A 18 -14.94 -10.16 6.10
C ASP A 18 -13.95 -9.13 6.64
N VAL A 19 -13.16 -8.53 5.74
CA VAL A 19 -12.14 -7.54 6.09
C VAL A 19 -12.15 -6.38 5.09
N LEU A 20 -12.35 -5.16 5.61
CA LEU A 20 -12.14 -3.92 4.86
C LEU A 20 -10.82 -3.27 5.28
N ILE A 21 -9.95 -3.01 4.32
CA ILE A 21 -8.68 -2.27 4.49
C ILE A 21 -8.80 -0.95 3.76
N VAL A 22 -8.61 0.16 4.47
CA VAL A 22 -8.64 1.51 3.89
C VAL A 22 -7.20 1.99 3.66
N GLY A 23 -6.82 2.12 2.40
CA GLY A 23 -5.50 2.50 1.90
C GLY A 23 -4.76 1.33 1.27
N ALA A 24 -4.51 1.40 -0.03
CA ALA A 24 -3.66 0.49 -0.81
C ALA A 24 -2.18 0.94 -0.82
N GLY A 25 -1.69 1.41 0.34
CA GLY A 25 -0.27 1.62 0.58
C GLY A 25 0.47 0.33 0.95
N PRO A 26 1.78 0.38 1.22
CA PRO A 26 2.57 -0.80 1.56
C PRO A 26 2.00 -1.58 2.75
N ALA A 27 1.54 -0.88 3.79
CA ALA A 27 0.94 -1.52 4.98
C ALA A 27 -0.38 -2.23 4.66
N GLY A 28 -1.30 -1.56 3.96
CA GLY A 28 -2.62 -2.13 3.63
C GLY A 28 -2.54 -3.31 2.68
N LEU A 29 -1.71 -3.19 1.63
CA LEU A 29 -1.45 -4.30 0.72
C LEU A 29 -0.72 -5.47 1.42
N SER A 30 0.20 -5.18 2.33
CA SER A 30 0.87 -6.22 3.12
C SER A 30 -0.10 -6.99 4.01
N ALA A 31 -1.02 -6.27 4.67
CA ALA A 31 -2.05 -6.88 5.50
C ALA A 31 -3.01 -7.75 4.67
N ALA A 32 -3.49 -7.23 3.53
CA ALA A 32 -4.37 -7.97 2.62
C ALA A 32 -3.71 -9.27 2.14
N LEU A 33 -2.45 -9.17 1.70
CA LEU A 33 -1.68 -10.33 1.24
C LEU A 33 -1.46 -11.35 2.36
N LYS A 34 -1.03 -10.91 3.55
CA LYS A 34 -0.78 -11.83 4.67
C LYS A 34 -2.04 -12.56 5.11
N LEU A 35 -3.17 -11.85 5.19
CA LEU A 35 -4.46 -12.44 5.53
C LEU A 35 -4.89 -13.47 4.49
N LYS A 36 -4.75 -13.16 3.20
CA LYS A 36 -5.13 -14.11 2.14
C LYS A 36 -4.24 -15.35 2.12
N LEU A 37 -2.93 -15.19 2.34
CA LEU A 37 -1.99 -16.32 2.50
C LEU A 37 -2.40 -17.22 3.68
N GLN A 38 -2.66 -16.64 4.85
CA GLN A 38 -3.07 -17.40 6.04
C GLN A 38 -4.43 -18.10 5.87
N ALA A 39 -5.38 -17.45 5.19
CA ALA A 39 -6.67 -18.04 4.87
C ALA A 39 -6.51 -19.25 3.94
N ASN A 40 -5.69 -19.11 2.89
CA ASN A 40 -5.38 -20.19 1.96
C ASN A 40 -4.70 -21.37 2.68
N ASP A 41 -3.70 -21.11 3.52
CA ASP A 41 -3.02 -22.15 4.32
C ASP A 41 -3.99 -22.90 5.25
N ALA A 42 -5.00 -22.21 5.77
CA ALA A 42 -6.04 -22.78 6.62
C ALA A 42 -7.20 -23.41 5.83
N GLY A 43 -7.17 -23.40 4.49
CA GLY A 43 -8.25 -23.89 3.64
C GLY A 43 -9.56 -23.11 3.79
N LYS A 44 -9.47 -21.81 4.12
CA LYS A 44 -10.62 -20.93 4.35
C LYS A 44 -10.72 -19.90 3.25
N GLU A 45 -11.95 -19.60 2.84
CA GLU A 45 -12.23 -18.42 2.03
C GLU A 45 -12.35 -17.18 2.93
N LEU A 46 -11.77 -16.09 2.47
CA LEU A 46 -11.80 -14.78 3.12
C LEU A 46 -11.98 -13.71 2.05
N SER A 47 -13.05 -12.94 2.18
CA SER A 47 -13.36 -11.79 1.32
C SER A 47 -12.70 -10.54 1.89
N ILE A 48 -11.76 -9.97 1.13
CA ILE A 48 -10.99 -8.80 1.53
C ILE A 48 -11.23 -7.69 0.51
N ILE A 49 -11.65 -6.52 0.98
CA ILE A 49 -11.74 -5.30 0.17
C ILE A 49 -10.60 -4.37 0.58
N VAL A 50 -9.78 -3.96 -0.39
CA VAL A 50 -8.80 -2.89 -0.21
C VAL A 50 -9.33 -1.66 -0.95
N LEU A 51 -9.65 -0.61 -0.20
CA LEU A 51 -10.19 0.63 -0.74
C LEU A 51 -9.08 1.69 -0.77
N ASP A 52 -8.81 2.27 -1.92
CA ASP A 52 -7.89 3.42 -2.04
C ASP A 52 -8.61 4.64 -2.63
N LYS A 53 -8.08 5.83 -2.35
CA LYS A 53 -8.54 7.09 -2.93
C LYS A 53 -8.03 7.26 -4.38
N GLY A 54 -6.85 6.72 -4.65
CA GLY A 54 -6.21 6.73 -5.95
C GLY A 54 -6.99 5.96 -7.00
N ALA A 55 -6.83 6.35 -8.26
CA ALA A 55 -7.39 5.58 -9.38
C ALA A 55 -6.78 4.17 -9.45
N GLU A 56 -5.54 4.03 -8.98
CA GLU A 56 -4.78 2.78 -8.94
C GLU A 56 -3.93 2.72 -7.65
N PRO A 57 -3.66 1.52 -7.10
CA PRO A 57 -2.72 1.37 -6.00
C PRO A 57 -1.38 2.04 -6.31
N GLY A 58 -0.94 2.93 -5.42
CA GLY A 58 0.32 3.66 -5.60
C GLY A 58 0.19 5.06 -6.18
N SER A 59 -0.96 5.46 -6.73
CA SER A 59 -1.09 6.79 -7.36
C SER A 59 -0.92 7.98 -6.41
N HIS A 60 -1.03 7.75 -5.10
CA HIS A 60 -0.83 8.76 -4.06
C HIS A 60 0.33 8.44 -3.11
N ILE A 61 1.16 7.43 -3.41
CA ILE A 61 2.33 7.12 -2.59
C ILE A 61 3.46 8.10 -2.95
N LEU A 62 4.02 8.77 -1.94
CA LEU A 62 5.22 9.59 -2.07
C LEU A 62 6.23 9.15 -1.00
N SER A 63 7.45 8.83 -1.41
CA SER A 63 8.53 8.42 -0.51
C SER A 63 9.90 8.63 -1.17
N GLY A 64 10.94 8.82 -0.36
CA GLY A 64 12.33 8.69 -0.82
C GLY A 64 12.75 7.23 -1.09
N ALA A 65 11.93 6.27 -0.65
CA ALA A 65 11.99 4.85 -1.00
C ALA A 65 13.30 4.11 -0.66
N VAL A 66 14.06 4.60 0.32
CA VAL A 66 15.10 3.80 1.00
C VAL A 66 14.39 2.88 1.99
N MET A 67 14.51 1.56 1.82
CA MET A 67 13.78 0.58 2.62
C MET A 67 14.62 -0.65 2.98
N ASP A 68 14.29 -1.28 4.09
CA ASP A 68 14.82 -2.59 4.48
C ASP A 68 14.01 -3.71 3.76
N PRO A 69 14.65 -4.61 3.01
CA PRO A 69 13.97 -5.69 2.29
C PRO A 69 13.40 -6.78 3.20
N ARG A 70 13.67 -6.78 4.52
CA ARG A 70 13.20 -7.80 5.47
C ARG A 70 11.70 -8.10 5.35
N ALA A 71 10.86 -7.07 5.29
CA ALA A 71 9.41 -7.26 5.20
C ALA A 71 8.99 -7.98 3.90
N LEU A 72 9.67 -7.70 2.78
CA LEU A 72 9.43 -8.41 1.53
C LEU A 72 9.96 -9.84 1.59
N ASN A 73 11.12 -10.08 2.19
CA ASN A 73 11.65 -11.43 2.38
C ASN A 73 10.70 -12.31 3.21
N GLU A 74 10.04 -11.73 4.21
CA GLU A 74 9.07 -12.45 5.06
C GLU A 74 7.72 -12.66 4.36
N LEU A 75 7.26 -11.70 3.54
CA LEU A 75 5.93 -11.73 2.94
C LEU A 75 5.89 -12.36 1.53
N ILE A 76 6.95 -12.17 0.75
CA ILE A 76 7.09 -12.63 -0.64
C ILE A 76 8.55 -13.10 -0.82
N PRO A 77 8.95 -14.28 -0.31
CA PRO A 77 10.35 -14.70 -0.28
C PRO A 77 11.06 -14.72 -1.65
N ASP A 78 10.30 -14.89 -2.73
CA ASP A 78 10.74 -14.95 -4.13
C ASP A 78 10.56 -13.63 -4.90
N TRP A 79 10.39 -12.49 -4.20
CA TRP A 79 10.08 -11.20 -4.81
C TRP A 79 11.10 -10.75 -5.87
N GLN A 80 12.38 -11.14 -5.72
CA GLN A 80 13.45 -10.82 -6.65
C GLN A 80 13.26 -11.54 -8.00
N GLU A 81 12.98 -12.85 -7.95
CA GLU A 81 12.76 -13.69 -9.13
C GLU A 81 11.48 -13.28 -9.86
N ARG A 82 10.47 -12.84 -9.11
CA ARG A 82 9.21 -12.28 -9.64
C ARG A 82 9.36 -10.91 -10.28
N GLY A 83 10.56 -10.31 -10.24
CA GLY A 83 10.88 -9.08 -10.94
C GLY A 83 10.37 -7.81 -10.25
N ALA A 84 10.30 -7.79 -8.90
CA ALA A 84 9.93 -6.56 -8.20
C ALA A 84 10.87 -5.40 -8.59
N PRO A 85 10.36 -4.16 -8.68
CA PRO A 85 11.13 -3.01 -9.18
C PRO A 85 12.13 -2.44 -8.15
N ILE A 86 12.73 -3.28 -7.31
CA ILE A 86 13.71 -2.91 -6.29
C ILE A 86 15.07 -3.45 -6.75
N LYS A 87 15.76 -2.66 -7.57
CA LYS A 87 16.97 -3.11 -8.29
C LYS A 87 18.27 -2.51 -7.76
N GLN A 88 18.18 -1.47 -6.92
CA GLN A 88 19.34 -0.69 -6.49
C GLN A 88 19.66 -0.96 -5.02
N PRO A 89 20.66 -1.79 -4.70
CA PRO A 89 21.11 -1.95 -3.32
C PRO A 89 21.80 -0.66 -2.84
N VAL A 90 21.55 -0.29 -1.58
CA VAL A 90 22.27 0.79 -0.91
C VAL A 90 23.71 0.33 -0.67
N THR A 91 24.68 1.08 -1.17
CA THR A 91 26.12 0.76 -1.03
C THR A 91 26.85 1.71 -0.08
N GLN A 92 26.27 2.87 0.22
CA GLN A 92 26.87 3.87 1.08
C GLN A 92 25.80 4.80 1.66
N ASP A 93 25.92 5.12 2.95
CA ASP A 93 25.18 6.18 3.62
C ASP A 93 26.10 7.36 3.91
N LYS A 94 25.59 8.59 3.71
CA LYS A 94 26.29 9.84 4.04
C LYS A 94 25.33 10.78 4.76
N LEU A 95 25.84 11.40 5.81
CA LEU A 95 25.20 12.55 6.45
C LEU A 95 26.11 13.76 6.22
N LEU A 96 25.53 14.86 5.75
CA LEU A 96 26.27 16.03 5.32
C LEU A 96 25.72 17.27 6.02
N LEU A 97 26.62 18.13 6.50
CA LEU A 97 26.26 19.45 7.01
C LEU A 97 26.42 20.49 5.90
N LEU A 98 25.30 21.06 5.47
CA LEU A 98 25.28 22.12 4.46
C LEU A 98 25.34 23.49 5.14
N THR A 99 26.30 24.30 4.69
CA THR A 99 26.42 25.73 4.99
C THR A 99 26.31 26.53 3.68
N ASN A 100 26.17 27.84 3.75
CA ASN A 100 26.04 28.68 2.54
C ASN A 100 27.20 28.52 1.55
N GLU A 101 28.40 28.17 2.03
CA GLU A 101 29.61 28.09 1.18
C GLU A 101 30.19 26.68 1.05
N LYS A 102 29.88 25.77 1.99
CA LYS A 102 30.57 24.47 2.10
C LYS A 102 29.65 23.35 2.58
N MET A 103 30.05 22.13 2.24
CA MET A 103 29.50 20.87 2.72
C MET A 103 30.57 20.15 3.57
N TYR A 104 30.22 19.69 4.77
CA TYR A 104 31.07 18.89 5.67
C TYR A 104 30.50 17.49 5.87
#